data_AF-A0A387G986-F1
#
_entry.id   AF-A0A387G986-F1
#
_cell.length_a   1.000
_cell.length_b   1.000
_cell.length_c   1.000
_cell.angle_alpha   90.00
_cell.angle_beta   90.00
_cell.angle_gamma   90.00
#
_symmetry.space_group_name_H-M   'P 1'
#
loop_
_entity.id
_entity.type
_entity.pdbx_description
1 polymer ?
#
loop_
_entity_poly.entity_id
_entity_poly.type
_entity_poly.pdbx_seq_one_letter_code
_entity_poly.pdbx_strand_id
1 'polypeptide(L)'
;MKRTSALFAVTLALSAAISDGAFAQDGYKLTLKLTTKDAAQDPDGVWTDSDLADARQMAGTANIYTARVATPSGTWLLTQTNGDCNLQGMCTALLLLIKDGVPPVKMANPQMPLGGTAILSADLKKLTTSEISENGKAFAGSYDVGPIK
;
A
#
# COMPACT_ATOMS: atom_id res chain seq x y z
N MET A 1 48.98 22.89 57.59
CA MET A 1 49.19 21.43 57.46
C MET A 1 47.85 20.72 57.51
N LYS A 2 47.39 20.16 56.37
CA LYS A 2 46.83 18.81 56.20
C LYS A 2 46.34 18.72 54.76
N ARG A 3 47.08 17.93 53.98
CA ARG A 3 46.79 17.56 52.60
C ARG A 3 45.73 16.47 52.63
N THR A 4 44.73 16.57 51.78
CA THR A 4 43.92 15.42 51.36
C THR A 4 43.56 15.60 49.90
N SER A 5 44.39 15.01 49.05
CA SER A 5 44.06 14.69 47.66
C SER A 5 43.27 13.38 47.66
N ALA A 6 42.19 13.30 46.88
CA ALA A 6 41.60 12.04 46.46
C ALA A 6 41.24 12.14 44.98
N LEU A 7 41.82 11.21 44.22
CA LEU A 7 41.67 10.94 42.78
C LEU A 7 40.38 10.14 42.48
N PHE A 8 40.15 9.95 41.18
CA PHE A 8 39.26 8.98 40.48
C PHE A 8 37.78 9.41 40.32
N ALA A 9 37.13 9.25 39.17
CA ALA A 9 37.46 8.60 37.92
C ALA A 9 36.67 9.26 36.77
N VAL A 10 37.28 9.34 35.59
CA VAL A 10 36.62 9.65 34.33
C VAL A 10 35.82 8.42 33.90
N THR A 11 34.49 8.51 33.89
CA THR A 11 33.63 7.50 33.27
C THR A 11 33.26 7.96 31.86
N LEU A 12 34.03 7.52 30.87
CA LEU A 12 33.60 7.51 29.47
C LEU A 12 32.51 6.44 29.34
N ALA A 13 31.25 6.85 29.20
CA ALA A 13 30.20 5.96 28.71
C ALA A 13 30.00 6.21 27.22
N LEU A 14 30.58 5.30 26.44
CA LEU A 14 30.45 5.18 25.00
C LEU A 14 29.03 4.69 24.64
N SER A 15 28.41 5.36 23.67
CA SER A 15 27.52 4.79 22.66
C SER A 15 26.21 4.13 23.09
N ALA A 16 25.11 4.83 22.81
CA ALA A 16 24.01 4.27 22.03
C ALA A 16 23.48 5.36 21.11
N ALA A 17 23.98 5.39 19.87
CA ALA A 17 23.22 5.99 18.79
C ALA A 17 21.90 5.22 18.73
N ILE A 18 20.82 5.87 19.16
CA ILE A 18 19.47 5.37 18.93
C ILE A 18 19.26 5.55 17.43
N SER A 19 19.59 4.51 16.68
CA SER A 19 19.11 4.35 15.32
C SER A 19 17.60 4.18 15.43
N ASP A 20 16.87 5.29 15.39
CA ASP A 20 15.44 5.31 15.11
C ASP A 20 15.23 4.79 13.69
N GLY A 21 15.22 3.47 13.61
CA GLY A 21 15.08 2.68 12.40
C GLY A 21 14.55 1.32 12.77
N ALA A 22 13.53 1.27 13.64
CA ALA A 22 12.61 0.16 13.69
C ALA A 22 11.86 0.13 12.35
N PHE A 23 12.51 -0.42 11.31
CA PHE A 23 11.85 -0.74 10.07
C PHE A 23 10.72 -1.73 10.41
N ALA A 24 9.49 -1.32 10.12
CA ALA A 24 8.27 -2.04 10.42
C ALA A 24 8.38 -3.52 10.04
N GLN A 25 8.38 -4.41 11.04
CA GLN A 25 8.19 -5.84 10.79
C GLN A 25 6.79 -6.14 10.23
N ASP A 26 5.86 -5.18 10.30
CA ASP A 26 4.45 -5.33 9.91
C ASP A 26 4.14 -4.94 8.45
N GLY A 27 5.13 -4.54 7.66
CA GLY A 27 4.93 -4.07 6.29
C GLY A 27 4.21 -2.71 6.21
N TYR A 28 3.65 -2.39 5.04
CA TYR A 28 3.00 -1.12 4.73
C TYR A 28 1.51 -1.33 4.48
N LYS A 29 0.68 -0.76 5.36
CA LYS A 29 -0.78 -0.83 5.24
C LYS A 29 -1.30 0.15 4.20
N LEU A 30 -2.01 -0.36 3.20
CA LEU A 30 -2.67 0.38 2.13
C LEU A 30 -4.18 0.23 2.28
N THR A 31 -4.82 1.17 2.96
CA THR A 31 -6.29 1.21 3.13
C THR A 31 -6.90 2.13 2.08
N LEU A 32 -7.64 1.53 1.14
CA LEU A 32 -8.29 2.26 0.06
C LEU A 32 -9.33 3.23 0.60
N LYS A 33 -9.28 4.47 0.12
CA LYS A 33 -10.28 5.50 0.39
C LYS A 33 -10.84 6.01 -0.91
N LEU A 34 -12.13 6.34 -0.93
CA LEU A 34 -12.73 7.04 -2.06
C LEU A 34 -12.03 8.39 -2.22
N THR A 35 -11.26 8.54 -3.29
CA THR A 35 -10.50 9.77 -3.58
C THR A 35 -11.05 10.52 -4.77
N THR A 36 -11.66 9.81 -5.73
CA THR A 36 -12.36 10.43 -6.85
C THR A 36 -13.77 9.85 -6.94
N LYS A 37 -14.75 10.70 -6.68
CA LYS A 37 -16.16 10.37 -6.81
C LYS A 37 -16.66 10.78 -8.20
N ASP A 38 -17.52 9.95 -8.80
CA ASP A 38 -18.14 10.22 -10.12
C ASP A 38 -17.08 10.63 -11.17
N ALA A 39 -15.95 9.92 -11.16
CA ALA A 39 -14.74 10.22 -11.90
C ALA A 39 -15.05 10.32 -13.39
N ALA A 40 -14.76 11.47 -14.01
CA ALA A 40 -14.79 11.63 -15.46
C ALA A 40 -13.56 10.97 -16.12
N GLN A 41 -12.40 11.16 -15.49
CA GLN A 41 -11.07 10.70 -15.88
C GLN A 41 -10.32 10.23 -14.63
N ASP A 42 -9.33 9.37 -14.78
CA ASP A 42 -8.45 8.97 -13.68
C ASP A 42 -7.33 10.02 -13.47
N PRO A 43 -7.26 10.70 -12.31
CA PRO A 43 -6.17 11.64 -12.03
C PRO A 43 -4.79 10.97 -12.02
N ASP A 44 -4.72 9.66 -11.80
CA ASP A 44 -3.47 8.90 -11.75
C ASP A 44 -3.11 8.24 -13.09
N GLY A 45 -4.01 8.31 -14.08
CA GLY A 45 -3.81 7.75 -15.42
C GLY A 45 -3.65 6.23 -15.45
N VAL A 46 -4.15 5.51 -14.43
CA VAL A 46 -4.10 4.05 -14.33
C VAL A 46 -5.29 3.41 -15.01
N TRP A 47 -6.48 3.96 -14.77
CA TRP A 47 -7.75 3.53 -15.33
C TRP A 47 -8.05 4.32 -16.59
N THR A 48 -8.36 3.60 -17.66
CA THR A 48 -8.71 4.18 -18.95
C THR A 48 -10.14 4.70 -18.96
N ASP A 49 -10.48 5.53 -19.95
CA ASP A 49 -11.86 5.99 -20.15
C ASP A 49 -12.84 4.83 -20.33
N SER A 50 -12.39 3.72 -20.93
CA SER A 50 -13.18 2.50 -21.09
C SER A 50 -13.45 1.85 -19.74
N ASP A 51 -12.43 1.70 -18.89
CA ASP A 51 -12.59 1.12 -17.54
C ASP A 51 -13.60 1.94 -16.72
N LEU A 52 -13.53 3.27 -16.82
CA LEU A 52 -14.47 4.17 -16.15
C LEU A 52 -15.87 4.11 -16.78
N ALA A 53 -15.99 3.93 -18.10
CA ALA A 53 -17.29 3.74 -18.76
C ALA A 53 -17.96 2.45 -18.29
N ASP A 54 -17.20 1.35 -18.24
CA ASP A 54 -17.66 0.06 -17.73
C ASP A 54 -18.09 0.18 -16.26
N ALA A 55 -17.33 0.90 -15.43
CA ALA A 55 -17.72 1.15 -14.05
C ALA A 55 -19.05 1.90 -13.91
N ARG A 56 -19.29 2.91 -14.76
CA ARG A 56 -20.60 3.60 -14.80
C ARG A 56 -21.72 2.69 -15.24
N GLN A 57 -21.48 1.81 -16.21
CA GLN A 57 -22.48 0.85 -16.67
C GLN A 57 -22.83 -0.17 -15.59
N MET A 58 -21.84 -0.67 -14.86
CA MET A 58 -22.02 -1.72 -13.86
C MET A 58 -22.56 -1.21 -12.52
N ALA A 59 -22.12 -0.04 -12.07
CA ALA A 59 -22.42 0.49 -10.74
C ALA A 59 -23.19 1.82 -10.75
N GLY A 60 -23.58 2.33 -11.92
CA GLY A 60 -24.27 3.63 -12.09
C GLY A 60 -23.36 4.85 -12.00
N THR A 61 -22.16 4.69 -11.45
CA THR A 61 -21.12 5.72 -11.38
C THR A 61 -19.73 5.09 -11.36
N ALA A 62 -18.73 5.82 -11.84
CA ALA A 62 -17.32 5.45 -11.70
C ALA A 62 -16.73 6.14 -10.47
N ASN A 63 -16.35 5.35 -9.47
CA ASN A 63 -15.64 5.82 -8.30
C ASN A 63 -14.24 5.20 -8.27
N ILE A 64 -13.24 6.00 -7.92
CA ILE A 64 -11.84 5.55 -7.79
C ILE A 64 -11.45 5.64 -6.31
N TYR A 65 -10.96 4.53 -5.80
CA TYR A 65 -10.44 4.39 -4.46
C TYR A 65 -8.93 4.26 -4.54
N THR A 66 -8.20 5.00 -3.71
CA THR A 66 -6.74 4.93 -3.70
C THR A 66 -6.16 4.90 -2.30
N ALA A 67 -4.96 4.34 -2.19
CA ALA A 67 -4.09 4.40 -1.03
C ALA A 67 -2.65 4.55 -1.52
N ARG A 68 -1.84 5.34 -0.81
CA ARG A 68 -0.45 5.61 -1.17
C ARG A 68 0.48 5.41 0.01
N VAL A 69 1.67 4.90 -0.26
CA VAL A 69 2.77 4.87 0.70
C VAL A 69 4.08 5.19 -0.01
N ALA A 70 4.88 6.08 0.57
CA ALA A 70 6.23 6.36 0.10
C ALA A 70 7.21 5.38 0.74
N THR A 71 8.09 4.80 -0.06
CA THR A 71 9.20 3.96 0.40
C THR A 71 10.50 4.42 -0.28
N PRO A 72 11.67 3.93 0.15
CA PRO A 72 12.94 4.27 -0.53
C PRO A 72 12.98 3.90 -2.02
N SER A 73 12.13 2.97 -2.47
CA SER A 73 12.07 2.56 -3.88
C SER A 73 11.14 3.42 -4.74
N GLY A 74 10.36 4.33 -4.15
CA GLY A 74 9.36 5.14 -4.85
C GLY A 74 8.02 5.20 -4.10
N THR A 75 6.99 5.72 -4.78
CA THR A 75 5.63 5.74 -4.25
C THR A 75 4.87 4.51 -4.71
N TRP A 76 4.32 3.76 -3.76
CA TRP A 76 3.40 2.67 -4.06
C TRP A 76 1.97 3.20 -4.03
N LEU A 77 1.23 2.94 -5.10
CA LEU A 77 -0.19 3.27 -5.26
C LEU A 77 -0.98 1.97 -5.33
N LEU A 78 -1.94 1.80 -4.42
CA LEU A 78 -3.01 0.82 -4.58
C LEU A 78 -4.25 1.57 -5.07
N THR A 79 -4.84 1.14 -6.17
CA THR A 79 -6.02 1.78 -6.76
C THR A 79 -7.07 0.73 -7.14
N GLN A 80 -8.34 1.08 -7.03
CA GLN A 80 -9.48 0.20 -7.30
C GLN A 80 -10.64 1.03 -7.86
N THR A 81 -11.43 0.45 -8.76
CA THR A 81 -12.73 1.02 -9.17
C THR A 81 -13.88 0.17 -8.63
N ASN A 82 -15.09 0.71 -8.70
CA ASN A 82 -16.31 -0.02 -8.36
C ASN A 82 -16.93 -0.75 -9.58
N GLY A 83 -16.20 -0.90 -10.69
CA GLY A 83 -16.76 -1.37 -11.95
C GLY A 83 -16.67 -2.87 -12.21
N ASP A 84 -15.66 -3.53 -11.65
CA ASP A 84 -15.32 -4.92 -11.94
C ASP A 84 -15.57 -5.85 -10.73
N CYS A 85 -16.45 -5.42 -9.82
CA CYS A 85 -16.77 -6.18 -8.64
C CYS A 85 -17.61 -7.43 -8.98
N ASN A 86 -17.24 -8.58 -8.43
CA ASN A 86 -18.03 -9.79 -8.53
C ASN A 86 -19.28 -9.75 -7.60
N LEU A 87 -20.12 -10.81 -7.65
CA LEU A 87 -21.35 -10.90 -6.85
C LEU A 87 -21.12 -10.88 -5.32
N GLN A 88 -19.90 -11.12 -4.87
CA GLN A 88 -19.52 -11.08 -3.45
C GLN A 88 -18.98 -9.70 -3.04
N GLY A 89 -18.95 -8.73 -3.95
CA GLY A 89 -18.42 -7.39 -3.71
C GLY A 89 -16.89 -7.33 -3.72
N MET A 90 -16.22 -8.36 -4.24
CA MET A 90 -14.77 -8.39 -4.45
C MET A 90 -14.45 -7.75 -5.80
N CYS A 91 -13.58 -6.75 -5.82
CA CYS A 91 -13.19 -6.04 -7.05
C CYS A 91 -11.67 -6.14 -7.23
N THR A 92 -11.20 -6.06 -8.48
CA THR A 92 -9.77 -6.05 -8.75
C THR A 92 -9.21 -4.69 -8.34
N ALA A 93 -8.13 -4.71 -7.59
CA ALA A 93 -7.29 -3.54 -7.38
C ALA A 93 -5.98 -3.71 -8.16
N LEU A 94 -5.31 -2.60 -8.43
CA LEU A 94 -3.99 -2.57 -9.04
C LEU A 94 -3.01 -1.97 -8.04
N LEU A 95 -1.91 -2.67 -7.80
CA LEU A 95 -0.75 -2.12 -7.12
C LEU A 95 0.23 -1.61 -8.17
N LEU A 96 0.68 -0.37 -8.02
CA LEU A 96 1.64 0.27 -8.91
C LEU A 96 2.84 0.80 -8.13
N LEU A 97 4.01 0.79 -8.77
CA LEU A 97 5.18 1.52 -8.34
C LEU A 97 5.39 2.74 -9.23
N ILE A 98 5.34 3.91 -8.62
CA ILE A 98 5.53 5.22 -9.24
C ILE A 98 6.91 5.75 -8.84
N LYS A 99 7.70 6.13 -9.85
CA LYS A 99 9.02 6.74 -9.70
C LYS A 99 9.10 7.99 -10.55
N ASP A 100 9.89 8.97 -10.11
CA ASP A 100 10.03 10.23 -10.83
C ASP A 100 10.65 10.01 -12.22
N GLY A 101 10.04 10.64 -13.23
CA GLY A 101 10.50 10.57 -14.62
C GLY A 101 10.29 9.23 -15.32
N VAL A 102 9.61 8.26 -14.71
CA VAL A 102 9.34 6.94 -15.30
C VAL A 102 7.83 6.66 -15.28
N PRO A 103 7.24 6.07 -16.34
CA PRO A 103 5.86 5.64 -16.32
C PRO A 103 5.56 4.70 -15.15
N PRO A 104 4.38 4.80 -14.50
CA PRO A 104 3.97 3.87 -13.44
C PRO A 104 4.02 2.42 -13.91
N VAL A 105 4.56 1.54 -13.08
CA VAL A 105 4.65 0.10 -13.37
C VAL A 105 3.61 -0.64 -12.53
N LYS A 106 2.77 -1.46 -13.17
CA LYS A 106 1.85 -2.37 -12.46
C LYS A 106 2.65 -3.52 -11.85
N MET A 107 2.40 -3.79 -10.58
CA MET A 107 3.20 -4.70 -9.75
C MET A 107 2.39 -5.87 -9.17
N ALA A 108 1.07 -5.74 -9.07
CA ALA A 108 0.15 -6.81 -8.68
C ALA A 108 -1.30 -6.39 -9.03
N ASN A 109 -2.19 -7.37 -9.16
CA ASN A 109 -3.62 -7.18 -9.43
C ASN A 109 -4.51 -7.97 -8.45
N PRO A 110 -4.46 -7.69 -7.13
CA PRO A 110 -5.19 -8.47 -6.13
C PRO A 110 -6.71 -8.30 -6.21
N GLN A 111 -7.43 -9.27 -5.65
CA GLN A 111 -8.84 -9.14 -5.30
C GLN A 111 -8.99 -8.65 -3.86
N MET A 112 -9.92 -7.72 -3.62
CA MET A 112 -10.34 -7.32 -2.27
C MET A 112 -11.74 -6.69 -2.29
N PRO A 113 -12.45 -6.64 -1.15
CA PRO A 113 -13.70 -5.88 -1.05
C PRO A 113 -13.51 -4.43 -1.47
N LEU A 114 -14.55 -3.78 -2.00
CA LEU A 114 -14.49 -2.37 -2.36
C LEU A 114 -14.07 -1.50 -1.17
N GLY A 115 -13.01 -0.69 -1.33
CA GLY A 115 -12.45 0.10 -0.23
C GLY A 115 -11.68 -0.74 0.80
N GLY A 116 -11.25 -1.93 0.40
CA GLY A 116 -10.51 -2.88 1.22
C GLY A 116 -9.12 -2.38 1.65
N THR A 117 -8.43 -3.24 2.39
CA THR A 117 -7.05 -2.99 2.83
C THR A 117 -6.13 -4.08 2.33
N ALA A 118 -4.96 -3.68 1.86
CA ALA A 118 -3.84 -4.56 1.60
C ALA A 118 -2.65 -4.25 2.51
N ILE A 119 -1.76 -5.21 2.70
CA ILE A 119 -0.47 -5.03 3.37
C ILE A 119 0.63 -5.41 2.38
N LEU A 120 1.44 -4.44 2.01
CA LEU A 120 2.66 -4.67 1.23
C LEU A 120 3.78 -5.06 2.20
N SER A 121 4.41 -6.21 1.98
CA SER A 121 5.47 -6.70 2.86
C SER A 121 6.65 -5.71 2.96
N ALA A 122 7.38 -5.73 4.06
CA ALA A 122 8.51 -4.82 4.29
C ALA A 122 9.61 -4.95 3.21
N ASP A 123 9.79 -6.16 2.66
CA ASP A 123 10.71 -6.44 1.55
C ASP A 123 10.12 -6.15 0.16
N LEU A 124 8.87 -5.67 0.11
CA LEU A 124 8.13 -5.26 -1.09
C LEU A 124 7.90 -6.41 -2.10
N LYS A 125 7.94 -7.67 -1.66
CA LYS A 125 7.80 -8.85 -2.54
C LYS A 125 6.43 -9.52 -2.48
N LYS A 126 5.66 -9.26 -1.43
CA LYS A 126 4.33 -9.85 -1.23
C LYS A 126 3.32 -8.78 -0.92
N LEU A 127 2.13 -8.94 -1.47
CA LEU A 127 0.95 -8.15 -1.11
C LEU A 127 -0.09 -9.09 -0.54
N THR A 128 -0.58 -8.82 0.67
CA THR A 128 -1.66 -9.58 1.28
C THR A 128 -2.93 -8.75 1.35
N THR A 129 -4.08 -9.39 1.18
CA THR A 129 -5.40 -8.76 1.22
C THR A 129 -6.33 -9.55 2.15
N SER A 130 -7.40 -8.91 2.62
CA SER A 130 -8.52 -9.62 3.24
C SER A 130 -9.58 -9.89 2.17
N GLU A 131 -9.84 -11.15 1.88
CA GLU A 131 -10.76 -11.58 0.83
C GLU A 131 -11.93 -12.39 1.38
N ILE A 132 -12.96 -12.59 0.56
CA ILE A 132 -14.15 -13.38 0.89
C ILE A 132 -14.23 -14.54 -0.10
N SER A 133 -14.25 -15.78 0.40
CA SER A 133 -14.39 -16.97 -0.45
C SER A 133 -15.85 -17.22 -0.86
N GLU A 134 -16.07 -18.16 -1.79
CA GLU A 134 -17.41 -18.52 -2.31
C GLU A 134 -18.45 -18.84 -1.22
N ASN A 135 -18.01 -19.41 -0.09
CA ASN A 135 -18.85 -19.72 1.06
C ASN A 135 -19.02 -18.55 2.06
N GLY A 136 -18.59 -17.35 1.71
CA GLY A 136 -18.69 -16.14 2.52
C GLY A 136 -17.68 -16.03 3.66
N LYS A 137 -16.68 -16.94 3.75
CA LYS A 137 -15.65 -16.87 4.80
C LYS A 137 -14.52 -15.93 4.40
N ALA A 138 -14.02 -15.17 5.37
CA ALA A 138 -12.84 -14.37 5.19
C ALA A 138 -11.58 -15.24 5.08
N PHE A 139 -10.69 -14.92 4.16
CA PHE A 139 -9.35 -15.51 4.06
C PHE A 139 -8.32 -14.45 3.65
N ALA A 140 -7.03 -14.78 3.83
CA ALA A 140 -5.95 -13.89 3.41
C ALA A 140 -5.51 -14.21 1.98
N GLY A 141 -5.67 -13.26 1.07
CA GLY A 141 -5.02 -13.31 -0.24
C GLY A 141 -3.52 -13.08 -0.11
N SER A 142 -2.74 -13.64 -1.03
CA SER A 142 -1.29 -13.45 -1.07
C SER A 142 -0.81 -13.45 -2.52
N TYR A 143 -0.24 -12.32 -2.93
CA TYR A 143 0.15 -12.04 -4.30
C TYR A 143 1.64 -11.74 -4.37
N ASP A 144 2.30 -12.28 -5.40
CA ASP A 144 3.67 -11.87 -5.72
C ASP A 144 3.68 -10.44 -6.24
N VAL A 145 4.65 -9.66 -5.76
CA VAL A 145 4.86 -8.28 -6.19
C VAL A 145 6.03 -8.24 -7.17
N GLY A 146 5.71 -7.94 -8.42
CA GLY A 146 6.66 -7.86 -9.52
C GLY A 146 5.98 -7.30 -10.77
N PRO A 147 6.73 -6.77 -11.76
CA PRO A 147 6.11 -6.19 -12.94
C PRO A 147 5.16 -7.17 -13.64
N ILE A 148 3.91 -6.74 -13.85
CA ILE A 148 2.89 -7.50 -14.58
C ILE A 148 2.52 -6.78 -15.88
N LYS A 149 2.09 -7.55 -16.89
CA LYS A 149 1.68 -7.04 -18.20
C LYS A 149 0.19 -6.73 -18.23
#